data_AF-A0A8J6L0G2-F1
#
_entry.id   AF-A0A8J6L0G2-F1
#
_cell.length_a   1.000
_cell.length_b   1.000
_cell.length_c   1.000
_cell.angle_alpha   90.00
_cell.angle_beta   90.00
_cell.angle_gamma   90.00
#
_symmetry.space_group_name_H-M   'P 1'
#
loop_
_entity.id
_entity.type
_entity.pdbx_description
1 polymer ?
#
loop_
_entity_poly.entity_id
_entity_poly.type
_entity_poly.pdbx_seq_one_letter_code
_entity_poly.pdbx_strand_id
1 'polypeptide(L)'
;THHSSRLQAKQQHAQPSQPDSPQEAQIIQAKKRKTAQDVKKGKEEISKKHQYEIREIYAPKLQEFAYVTDGACSEVDILKMELNILKLLDLCILAIDSLEFQYRILAAAALCHFTSIEVVKKASGLEWEDISECVDWMAPFVSVVKSVSPVKLKTFKKIAVEDRHSIQTHTNYLALLSEVNYVNTFRKGGQLSPVCNGGIMTPPKSTEKPSIKP
;
A
#
# COMPACT_ATOMS: atom_id res chain seq x y z
N THR A 1 73.58 23.31 -20.30
CA THR A 1 73.84 22.73 -21.64
C THR A 1 73.44 21.27 -21.56
N HIS A 2 72.38 20.74 -22.16
CA HIS A 2 71.80 20.90 -23.49
C HIS A 2 70.39 20.25 -23.43
N HIS A 3 69.32 20.95 -23.82
CA HIS A 3 68.25 20.43 -24.70
C HIS A 3 67.08 21.43 -24.74
N SER A 4 67.11 22.32 -25.72
CA SER A 4 65.90 22.95 -26.24
C SER A 4 66.08 23.11 -27.74
N SER A 5 65.34 22.34 -28.51
CA SER A 5 65.24 22.49 -29.96
C SER A 5 63.99 21.77 -30.48
N ARG A 6 63.06 22.62 -30.95
CA ARG A 6 62.03 22.39 -31.98
C ARG A 6 60.86 21.46 -31.64
N LEU A 7 59.88 22.07 -30.97
CA LEU A 7 58.47 21.94 -31.31
C LEU A 7 58.25 22.41 -32.76
N GLN A 8 57.74 21.55 -33.66
CA GLN A 8 56.67 21.86 -34.61
C GLN A 8 56.33 20.69 -35.55
N ALA A 9 55.02 20.48 -35.71
CA ALA A 9 54.32 19.94 -36.87
C ALA A 9 54.48 18.44 -37.22
N LYS A 10 53.50 17.63 -36.82
CA LYS A 10 52.43 17.15 -37.73
C LYS A 10 51.38 16.36 -36.95
N GLN A 11 50.34 17.07 -36.50
CA GLN A 11 49.14 16.47 -35.93
C GLN A 11 48.34 15.85 -37.08
N GLN A 12 48.48 14.55 -37.33
CA GLN A 12 47.53 13.82 -38.16
C GLN A 12 46.27 13.57 -37.33
N HIS A 13 45.32 14.49 -37.42
CA HIS A 13 43.93 14.21 -37.09
C HIS A 13 43.46 13.06 -38.00
N ALA A 14 43.24 11.86 -37.44
CA ALA A 14 42.35 10.89 -38.06
C ALA A 14 40.92 11.45 -37.92
N GLN A 15 40.52 12.29 -38.87
CA GLN A 15 39.11 12.70 -38.98
C GLN A 15 38.27 11.45 -39.23
N PRO A 16 37.12 11.29 -38.54
CA PRO A 16 36.15 10.29 -38.93
C PRO A 16 35.72 10.58 -40.37
N SER A 17 35.96 9.62 -41.26
CA SER A 17 35.65 9.67 -42.69
C SER A 17 34.25 10.23 -42.89
N GLN A 18 34.18 11.43 -43.48
CA GLN A 18 32.92 12.01 -43.91
C GLN A 18 32.39 11.16 -45.08
N PRO A 19 31.07 10.92 -45.18
CA PRO A 19 30.52 10.15 -46.29
C PRO A 19 30.84 10.84 -47.62
N ASP A 20 31.55 10.16 -48.52
CA ASP A 20 32.11 10.72 -49.77
C ASP A 20 31.03 11.01 -50.83
N SER A 21 29.76 10.69 -50.54
CA SER A 21 28.64 10.98 -51.41
C SER A 21 27.36 11.25 -50.61
N PRO A 22 26.50 12.18 -51.08
CA PRO A 22 25.16 12.37 -50.53
C PRO A 22 24.34 11.07 -50.42
N GLN A 23 24.64 10.06 -51.26
CA GLN A 23 23.98 8.76 -51.23
C GLN A 23 24.41 7.90 -50.02
N GLU A 24 25.70 7.90 -49.65
CA GLU A 24 26.18 7.14 -48.49
C GLU A 24 25.66 7.72 -47.17
N ALA A 25 25.60 9.06 -47.07
CA ALA A 25 25.00 9.73 -45.93
C ALA A 25 23.52 9.34 -45.75
N GLN A 26 22.78 9.24 -46.86
CA GLN A 26 21.38 8.81 -46.85
C GLN A 26 21.23 7.35 -46.41
N ILE A 27 22.11 6.44 -46.88
CA ILE A 27 22.08 5.03 -46.49
C ILE A 27 22.39 4.86 -44.99
N ILE A 28 23.37 5.59 -44.45
CA ILE A 28 23.71 5.55 -43.02
C ILE A 28 22.56 6.09 -42.16
N GLN A 29 21.92 7.19 -42.59
CA GLN A 29 20.74 7.73 -41.90
C GLN A 29 19.55 6.78 -41.98
N ALA A 30 19.30 6.15 -43.13
CA ALA A 30 18.23 5.17 -43.32
C ALA A 30 18.44 3.93 -42.45
N LYS A 31 19.69 3.41 -42.39
CA LYS A 31 20.04 2.30 -41.49
C LYS A 31 19.85 2.68 -40.02
N LYS A 32 20.30 3.87 -39.59
CA LYS A 32 20.06 4.36 -38.21
C LYS A 32 18.58 4.49 -37.88
N ARG A 33 17.76 5.00 -38.81
CA ARG A 33 16.29 5.10 -38.64
C ARG A 33 15.64 3.72 -38.54
N LYS A 34 16.07 2.76 -39.37
CA LYS A 34 15.57 1.38 -39.36
C LYS A 34 15.90 0.67 -38.06
N THR A 35 17.16 0.72 -37.59
CA THR A 35 17.56 0.11 -36.32
C THR A 35 16.83 0.73 -35.13
N ALA A 36 16.65 2.06 -35.10
CA ALA A 36 15.87 2.71 -34.05
C ALA A 36 14.39 2.30 -34.08
N GLN A 37 13.82 2.10 -35.26
CA GLN A 37 12.44 1.65 -35.44
C GLN A 37 12.25 0.18 -35.04
N ASP A 38 13.19 -0.71 -35.35
CA ASP A 38 13.17 -2.12 -34.93
C ASP A 38 13.34 -2.25 -33.42
N VAL A 39 14.23 -1.47 -32.80
CA VAL A 39 14.35 -1.41 -31.33
C VAL A 39 13.09 -0.85 -30.69
N LYS A 40 12.46 0.17 -31.28
CA LYS A 40 11.20 0.72 -30.79
C LYS A 40 10.06 -0.29 -30.91
N LYS A 41 9.98 -1.02 -32.03
CA LYS A 41 9.01 -2.10 -32.24
C LYS A 41 9.24 -3.25 -31.26
N GLY A 42 10.49 -3.65 -31.02
CA GLY A 42 10.83 -4.67 -30.04
C GLY A 42 10.48 -4.25 -28.61
N LYS A 43 10.74 -2.99 -28.23
CA LYS A 43 10.30 -2.45 -26.93
C LYS A 43 8.78 -2.41 -26.80
N GLU A 44 8.08 -2.05 -27.87
CA GLU A 44 6.62 -2.03 -27.90
C GLU A 44 6.03 -3.45 -27.83
N GLU A 45 6.64 -4.43 -28.50
CA GLU A 45 6.25 -5.84 -28.40
C GLU A 45 6.53 -6.42 -27.02
N ILE A 46 7.65 -6.09 -26.38
CA ILE A 46 7.95 -6.51 -25.00
C ILE A 46 6.98 -5.84 -24.01
N SER A 47 6.63 -4.58 -24.22
CA SER A 47 5.65 -3.85 -23.39
C SER A 47 4.24 -4.41 -23.59
N LYS A 48 3.85 -4.74 -24.83
CA LYS A 48 2.61 -5.46 -25.13
C LYS A 48 2.61 -6.84 -24.50
N LYS A 49 3.71 -7.59 -24.59
CA LYS A 49 3.86 -8.91 -23.98
C LYS A 49 3.71 -8.86 -22.47
N HIS A 50 4.38 -7.93 -21.77
CA HIS A 50 4.18 -7.70 -20.34
C HIS A 50 2.72 -7.31 -20.03
N GLN A 51 2.09 -6.49 -20.87
CA GLN A 51 0.67 -6.19 -20.70
C GLN A 51 -0.24 -7.41 -20.88
N TYR A 52 0.05 -8.30 -21.83
CA TYR A 52 -0.72 -9.53 -22.02
C TYR A 52 -0.52 -10.51 -20.87
N GLU A 53 0.72 -10.65 -20.38
CA GLU A 53 1.08 -11.54 -19.26
C GLU A 53 0.42 -11.09 -17.94
N ILE A 54 0.23 -9.77 -17.74
CA ILE A 54 -0.58 -9.22 -16.63
C ILE A 54 -2.09 -9.46 -16.84
N ARG A 55 -2.57 -9.56 -18.09
CA ARG A 55 -3.99 -9.77 -18.44
C ARG A 55 -4.40 -11.24 -18.57
N GLU A 56 -3.44 -12.18 -18.54
CA GLU A 56 -3.69 -13.60 -18.87
C GLU A 56 -4.38 -14.39 -17.75
N ILE A 57 -4.63 -13.78 -16.58
CA ILE A 57 -5.46 -14.37 -15.53
C ILE A 57 -6.84 -13.70 -15.64
N TYR A 58 -7.75 -14.30 -16.41
CA TYR A 58 -9.14 -13.84 -16.42
C TYR A 58 -9.73 -14.14 -15.05
N ALA A 59 -9.71 -13.14 -14.15
CA ALA A 59 -10.42 -13.24 -12.88
C ALA A 59 -11.91 -13.46 -13.21
N PRO A 60 -12.57 -14.47 -12.60
CA PRO A 60 -13.99 -14.72 -12.81
C PRO A 60 -14.82 -13.47 -12.57
N LYS A 61 -15.96 -13.36 -13.25
CA LYS A 61 -16.86 -12.22 -13.02
C LYS A 61 -17.48 -12.33 -11.63
N LEU A 62 -17.80 -11.21 -10.99
CA LEU A 62 -18.43 -11.18 -9.67
C LEU A 62 -19.70 -12.06 -9.58
N GLN A 63 -20.51 -12.05 -10.64
CA GLN A 63 -21.70 -12.89 -10.78
C GLN A 63 -21.38 -14.39 -10.72
N GLU A 64 -20.23 -14.81 -11.26
CA GLU A 64 -19.78 -16.20 -11.25
C GLU A 64 -19.39 -16.63 -9.83
N PHE A 65 -18.73 -15.76 -9.07
CA PHE A 65 -18.49 -15.98 -7.65
C PHE A 65 -19.79 -16.12 -6.86
N ALA A 66 -20.75 -15.21 -7.06
CA ALA A 66 -22.05 -15.29 -6.38
C ALA A 66 -22.82 -16.58 -6.73
N TYR A 67 -22.83 -16.98 -8.00
CA TYR A 67 -23.48 -18.19 -8.47
C TYR A 67 -22.91 -19.46 -7.82
N VAL A 68 -21.58 -19.56 -7.68
CA VAL A 68 -20.91 -20.72 -7.06
C VAL A 68 -21.28 -20.86 -5.57
N THR A 69 -21.72 -19.78 -4.91
CA THR A 69 -22.15 -19.84 -3.51
C THR A 69 -23.57 -20.36 -3.28
N ASP A 70 -24.27 -20.80 -4.33
CA ASP A 70 -25.67 -21.30 -4.25
C ASP A 70 -26.61 -20.35 -3.50
N GLY A 71 -26.41 -19.04 -3.70
CA GLY A 71 -27.19 -17.98 -3.05
C GLY A 71 -26.81 -17.65 -1.61
N ALA A 72 -25.75 -18.26 -1.05
CA ALA A 72 -25.27 -17.94 0.30
C ALA A 72 -24.70 -16.51 0.42
N CYS A 73 -24.13 -15.96 -0.67
CA CYS A 73 -23.63 -14.59 -0.75
C CYS A 73 -24.08 -13.91 -2.05
N SER A 74 -24.57 -12.67 -1.95
CA SER A 74 -24.88 -11.85 -3.12
C SER A 74 -23.64 -11.11 -3.64
N GLU A 75 -23.70 -10.62 -4.89
CA GLU A 75 -22.69 -9.71 -5.45
C GLU A 75 -22.39 -8.51 -4.53
N VAL A 76 -23.43 -7.99 -3.86
CA VAL A 76 -23.30 -6.86 -2.93
C VAL A 76 -22.53 -7.26 -1.67
N ASP A 77 -22.74 -8.47 -1.17
CA ASP A 77 -22.04 -8.98 0.02
C ASP A 77 -20.56 -9.21 -0.29
N ILE A 78 -20.26 -9.79 -1.46
CA ILE A 78 -18.89 -10.01 -1.93
C ILE A 78 -18.16 -8.67 -2.06
N LEU A 79 -18.76 -7.69 -2.76
CA LEU A 79 -18.17 -6.36 -2.92
C LEU A 79 -17.99 -5.63 -1.58
N LYS A 80 -18.96 -5.75 -0.68
CA LYS A 80 -18.88 -5.13 0.64
C LYS A 80 -17.74 -5.74 1.46
N MET A 81 -17.54 -7.05 1.36
CA MET A 81 -16.46 -7.75 2.03
C MET A 81 -15.10 -7.32 1.48
N GLU A 82 -14.92 -7.39 0.17
CA GLU A 82 -13.71 -6.98 -0.54
C GLU A 82 -13.30 -5.55 -0.16
N LEU A 83 -14.26 -4.63 -0.20
CA LEU A 83 -14.02 -3.22 0.08
C LEU A 83 -13.61 -2.96 1.53
N ASN A 84 -14.13 -3.74 2.48
CA ASN A 84 -13.70 -3.63 3.88
C ASN A 84 -12.27 -4.17 4.08
N ILE A 85 -11.91 -5.26 3.42
CA ILE A 85 -10.56 -5.83 3.46
C ILE A 85 -9.56 -4.83 2.86
N LEU A 86 -9.85 -4.26 1.69
CA LEU A 86 -9.00 -3.25 1.04
C LEU A 86 -8.82 -2.01 1.91
N LYS A 87 -9.92 -1.48 2.48
CA LYS A 87 -9.86 -0.33 3.39
C LYS A 87 -9.02 -0.59 4.63
N LEU A 88 -9.12 -1.80 5.19
CA LEU A 88 -8.31 -2.20 6.33
C LEU A 88 -6.83 -2.21 5.95
N LEU A 89 -6.48 -2.84 4.82
CA LEU A 89 -5.10 -2.91 4.34
C LEU A 89 -4.52 -1.53 4.02
N ASP A 90 -5.29 -0.67 3.33
CA ASP A 90 -4.90 0.72 3.06
C ASP A 90 -4.57 1.46 4.37
N LEU A 91 -5.38 1.29 5.41
CA LEU A 91 -5.17 1.93 6.69
C LEU A 91 -3.95 1.35 7.42
N CYS A 92 -3.77 0.03 7.39
CA CYS A 92 -2.63 -0.66 8.00
C CYS A 92 -1.31 -0.20 7.39
N ILE A 93 -1.22 -0.06 6.06
CA ILE A 93 0.01 0.34 5.35
C ILE A 93 0.47 1.75 5.71
N LEU A 94 -0.43 2.61 6.21
CA LEU A 94 -0.07 3.95 6.70
C LEU A 94 0.62 3.92 8.07
N ALA A 95 0.49 2.82 8.82
CA ALA A 95 1.18 2.65 10.09
C ALA A 95 2.56 2.03 9.87
N ILE A 96 3.61 2.68 10.37
CA ILE A 96 5.00 2.22 10.16
C ILE A 96 5.25 0.81 10.73
N ASP A 97 4.55 0.47 11.83
CA ASP A 97 4.60 -0.83 12.49
C ASP A 97 4.13 -1.98 11.58
N SER A 98 3.40 -1.71 10.50
CA SER A 98 3.00 -2.75 9.55
C SER A 98 4.20 -3.42 8.87
N LEU A 99 5.35 -2.73 8.82
CA LEU A 99 6.58 -3.22 8.22
C LEU A 99 7.23 -4.37 9.00
N GLU A 100 6.79 -4.62 10.24
CA GLU A 100 7.20 -5.78 11.02
C GLU A 100 6.59 -7.10 10.49
N PHE A 101 5.54 -7.00 9.66
CA PHE A 101 4.85 -8.14 9.09
C PHE A 101 5.13 -8.27 7.58
N GLN A 102 5.27 -9.52 7.11
CA GLN A 102 5.31 -9.77 5.67
C GLN A 102 3.95 -9.44 5.03
N TYR A 103 3.94 -8.95 3.79
CA TYR A 103 2.69 -8.62 3.08
C TYR A 103 1.71 -9.79 2.97
N ARG A 104 2.22 -11.03 2.86
CA ARG A 104 1.39 -12.25 2.91
C ARG A 104 0.67 -12.43 4.25
N ILE A 105 1.34 -12.09 5.36
CA ILE A 105 0.78 -12.18 6.72
C ILE A 105 -0.25 -11.07 6.92
N LEU A 106 0.04 -9.83 6.49
CA LEU A 106 -0.93 -8.73 6.53
C LEU A 106 -2.22 -9.08 5.76
N ALA A 107 -2.09 -9.58 4.53
CA ALA A 107 -3.23 -9.97 3.71
C ALA A 107 -4.05 -11.09 4.36
N ALA A 108 -3.39 -12.12 4.91
CA ALA A 108 -4.03 -13.23 5.60
C ALA A 108 -4.72 -12.79 6.91
N ALA A 109 -4.08 -11.95 7.71
CA ALA A 109 -4.64 -11.39 8.94
C ALA A 109 -5.86 -10.51 8.67
N ALA A 110 -5.78 -9.65 7.65
CA ALA A 110 -6.92 -8.84 7.21
C ALA A 110 -8.09 -9.73 6.76
N LEU A 111 -7.83 -10.75 5.95
CA LEU A 111 -8.85 -11.72 5.52
C LEU A 111 -9.47 -12.46 6.72
N CYS A 112 -8.66 -12.81 7.73
CA CYS A 112 -9.11 -13.49 8.94
C CYS A 112 -10.17 -12.69 9.71
N HIS A 113 -10.02 -11.36 9.84
CA HIS A 113 -10.96 -10.47 10.53
C HIS A 113 -12.38 -10.39 9.92
N PHE A 114 -12.52 -10.90 8.69
CA PHE A 114 -13.74 -10.84 7.88
C PHE A 114 -14.27 -12.22 7.48
N THR A 115 -13.50 -13.27 7.72
CA THR A 115 -13.85 -14.65 7.35
C THR A 115 -13.56 -15.58 8.52
N SER A 116 -12.82 -16.68 8.29
CA SER A 116 -12.42 -17.63 9.32
C SER A 116 -11.00 -18.14 9.04
N ILE A 117 -10.35 -18.69 10.06
CA ILE A 117 -9.01 -19.24 9.91
C ILE A 117 -8.95 -20.40 8.90
N GLU A 118 -10.02 -21.18 8.76
CA GLU A 118 -10.11 -22.27 7.79
C GLU A 118 -10.08 -21.74 6.35
N VAL A 119 -10.74 -20.60 6.09
CA VAL A 119 -10.69 -19.92 4.78
C VAL A 119 -9.29 -19.39 4.51
N VAL A 120 -8.68 -18.75 5.50
CA VAL A 120 -7.31 -18.22 5.38
C VAL A 120 -6.30 -19.33 5.12
N LYS A 121 -6.36 -20.43 5.87
CA LYS A 121 -5.53 -21.62 5.67
C LYS A 121 -5.69 -22.21 4.28
N LYS A 122 -6.92 -22.34 3.80
CA LYS A 122 -7.20 -22.83 2.43
C LYS A 122 -6.67 -21.89 1.35
N ALA A 123 -6.79 -20.58 1.54
CA ALA A 123 -6.42 -19.59 0.54
C ALA A 123 -4.91 -19.26 0.50
N SER A 124 -4.23 -19.33 1.65
CA SER A 124 -2.85 -18.84 1.81
C SER A 124 -1.86 -19.89 2.33
N GLY A 125 -2.35 -21.02 2.85
CA GLY A 125 -1.52 -22.05 3.50
C GLY A 125 -0.96 -21.66 4.87
N LEU A 126 -1.46 -20.56 5.46
CA LEU A 126 -1.04 -20.06 6.77
C LEU A 126 -1.93 -20.62 7.89
N GLU A 127 -1.29 -21.00 9.01
CA GLU A 127 -1.98 -21.41 10.23
C GLU A 127 -2.22 -20.22 11.16
N TRP A 128 -2.97 -20.43 12.24
CA TRP A 128 -3.24 -19.38 13.23
C TRP A 128 -1.96 -18.87 13.88
N GLU A 129 -1.01 -19.78 14.14
CA GLU A 129 0.27 -19.49 14.76
C GLU A 129 1.09 -18.50 13.91
N ASP A 130 0.97 -18.58 12.59
CA ASP A 130 1.70 -17.70 11.67
C ASP A 130 1.15 -16.27 11.63
N ILE A 131 -0.14 -16.08 11.94
CA ILE A 131 -0.84 -14.80 11.72
C ILE A 131 -1.36 -14.14 13.00
N SER A 132 -1.43 -14.87 14.12
CA SER A 132 -2.07 -14.44 15.36
C SER A 132 -1.58 -13.08 15.87
N GLU A 133 -0.26 -12.87 15.91
CA GLU A 133 0.35 -11.60 16.31
C GLU A 133 -0.11 -10.43 15.42
N CYS A 134 -0.20 -10.67 14.11
CA CYS A 134 -0.66 -9.68 13.14
C CYS A 134 -2.17 -9.42 13.27
N VAL A 135 -2.97 -10.46 13.50
CA VAL A 135 -4.42 -10.36 13.73
C VAL A 135 -4.69 -9.51 14.98
N ASP A 136 -3.96 -9.76 16.07
CA ASP A 136 -4.05 -8.98 17.31
C ASP A 136 -3.57 -7.55 17.12
N TRP A 137 -2.49 -7.33 16.36
CA TRP A 137 -2.03 -5.99 16.00
C TRP A 137 -3.05 -5.22 15.16
N MET A 138 -3.77 -5.89 14.25
CA MET A 138 -4.80 -5.29 13.39
C MET A 138 -6.12 -4.94 14.10
N ALA A 139 -6.39 -5.51 15.29
CA ALA A 139 -7.64 -5.32 16.02
C ALA A 139 -8.14 -3.84 16.14
N PRO A 140 -7.32 -2.84 16.53
CA PRO A 140 -7.75 -1.44 16.57
C PRO A 140 -8.10 -0.86 15.19
N PHE A 141 -7.38 -1.25 14.14
CA PHE A 141 -7.67 -0.86 12.75
C PHE A 141 -9.03 -1.37 12.30
N VAL A 142 -9.32 -2.63 12.62
CA VAL A 142 -10.60 -3.28 12.31
C VAL A 142 -11.76 -2.58 13.02
N SER A 143 -11.59 -2.22 14.29
CA SER A 143 -12.59 -1.47 15.06
C SER A 143 -12.92 -0.13 14.38
N VAL A 144 -11.91 0.61 13.93
CA VAL A 144 -12.10 1.89 13.23
C VAL A 144 -12.74 1.69 11.86
N VAL A 145 -12.32 0.69 11.08
CA VAL A 145 -12.92 0.39 9.78
C VAL A 145 -14.40 0.02 9.92
N LYS A 146 -14.78 -0.72 10.97
CA LYS A 146 -16.17 -1.10 11.26
C LYS A 146 -17.02 0.05 11.81
N SER A 147 -16.42 1.05 12.48
CA SER A 147 -17.14 2.20 13.03
C SER A 147 -17.46 3.28 11.97
N VAL A 148 -16.68 3.33 10.89
CA VAL A 148 -16.96 4.21 9.75
C VAL A 148 -18.22 3.73 9.02
N SER A 149 -19.08 4.69 8.66
CA SER A 149 -20.28 4.47 7.84
C SER A 149 -20.03 3.40 6.75
N PRO A 150 -20.94 2.42 6.60
CA PRO A 150 -20.86 1.43 5.53
C PRO A 150 -20.63 2.13 4.20
N VAL A 151 -19.73 1.57 3.40
CA VAL A 151 -19.36 2.17 2.13
C VAL A 151 -20.59 2.16 1.24
N LYS A 152 -21.19 3.33 1.03
CA LYS A 152 -22.27 3.47 0.07
C LYS A 152 -21.65 3.23 -1.30
N LEU A 153 -22.00 2.12 -1.94
CA LEU A 153 -21.69 1.87 -3.35
C LEU A 153 -22.21 3.07 -4.14
N LYS A 154 -21.33 4.01 -4.49
CA LYS A 154 -21.72 5.24 -5.16
C LYS A 154 -22.22 4.88 -6.55
N THR A 155 -23.46 5.23 -6.84
CA THR A 155 -24.05 5.05 -8.17
C THR A 155 -23.57 6.20 -9.06
N PHE A 156 -22.61 5.93 -9.94
CA PHE A 156 -22.16 6.90 -10.93
C PHE A 156 -23.02 6.76 -12.19
N LYS A 157 -23.83 7.78 -12.52
CA LYS A 157 -24.79 7.75 -13.65
C LYS A 157 -24.17 7.49 -15.03
N LYS A 158 -22.85 7.64 -15.18
CA LYS A 158 -22.13 7.46 -16.46
C LYS A 158 -21.22 6.22 -16.48
N ILE A 159 -21.25 5.39 -15.45
CA ILE A 159 -20.36 4.25 -15.30
C ILE A 159 -21.20 2.99 -15.12
N ALA A 160 -20.94 2.01 -15.98
CA ALA A 160 -21.61 0.72 -15.98
C ALA A 160 -21.49 0.07 -14.59
N VAL A 161 -22.51 -0.68 -14.16
CA VAL A 161 -22.59 -1.20 -12.78
C VAL A 161 -21.35 -2.02 -12.43
N GLU A 162 -20.88 -2.77 -13.43
CA GLU A 162 -19.68 -3.59 -13.49
C GLU A 162 -18.37 -2.82 -13.31
N ASP A 163 -18.29 -1.53 -13.65
CA ASP A 163 -17.05 -0.71 -13.56
C ASP A 163 -17.01 0.19 -12.30
N ARG A 164 -18.05 0.15 -11.46
CA ARG A 164 -18.16 1.04 -10.30
C ARG A 164 -17.16 0.75 -9.19
N HIS A 165 -16.64 -0.48 -9.14
CA HIS A 165 -15.64 -0.91 -8.17
C HIS A 165 -14.27 -0.22 -8.39
N SER A 166 -14.01 0.29 -9.60
CA SER A 166 -12.75 0.94 -10.00
C SER A 166 -12.61 2.40 -9.56
N ILE A 167 -13.60 2.98 -8.88
CA ILE A 167 -13.60 4.40 -8.54
C ILE A 167 -13.13 4.60 -7.11
N GLN A 168 -11.92 5.16 -6.98
CA GLN A 168 -11.36 5.57 -5.69
C GLN A 168 -12.32 6.55 -5.00
N THR A 169 -12.89 6.15 -3.86
CA THR A 169 -13.65 7.06 -3.00
C THR A 169 -12.70 7.71 -2.00
N HIS A 170 -12.73 9.04 -1.89
CA HIS A 170 -11.95 9.76 -0.87
C HIS A 170 -12.39 9.33 0.53
N THR A 171 -11.61 8.44 1.13
CA THR A 171 -11.66 8.08 2.55
C THR A 171 -10.55 8.86 3.24
N ASN A 172 -10.86 9.58 4.33
CA ASN A 172 -9.83 10.34 5.06
C ASN A 172 -9.03 9.40 5.97
N TYR A 173 -8.14 8.61 5.37
CA TYR A 173 -7.38 7.59 6.07
C TYR A 173 -6.47 8.16 7.16
N LEU A 174 -6.01 9.42 7.05
CA LEU A 174 -5.22 10.07 8.10
C LEU A 174 -6.04 10.33 9.36
N ALA A 175 -7.29 10.77 9.22
CA ALA A 175 -8.20 10.91 10.36
C ALA A 175 -8.51 9.55 11.00
N LEU A 176 -8.70 8.50 10.19
CA LEU A 176 -8.89 7.14 10.69
C LEU A 176 -7.65 6.62 11.42
N LEU A 177 -6.44 6.91 10.91
CA LEU A 177 -5.20 6.52 11.56
C LEU A 177 -5.03 7.22 12.92
N SER A 178 -5.41 8.50 13.01
CA SER A 178 -5.46 9.21 14.29
C SER A 178 -6.39 8.53 15.29
N GLU A 179 -7.56 8.08 14.84
CA GLU A 179 -8.51 7.32 15.67
C GLU A 179 -7.92 5.97 16.11
N VAL A 180 -7.25 5.24 15.21
CA VAL A 180 -6.56 3.99 15.55
C VAL A 180 -5.53 4.21 16.65
N ASN A 181 -4.73 5.27 16.54
CA ASN A 181 -3.73 5.62 17.54
C ASN A 181 -4.37 5.97 18.89
N TYR A 182 -5.51 6.67 18.87
CA TYR A 182 -6.30 6.95 20.06
C TYR A 182 -6.82 5.65 20.71
N VAL A 183 -7.46 4.76 19.95
CA VAL A 183 -7.92 3.44 20.44
C VAL A 183 -6.77 2.62 21.02
N ASN A 184 -5.59 2.67 20.39
CA ASN A 184 -4.39 2.00 20.88
C ASN A 184 -3.92 2.49 22.25
N THR A 185 -4.17 3.76 22.62
CA THR A 185 -3.82 4.25 23.96
C THR A 185 -4.59 3.53 25.06
N PHE A 186 -5.84 3.11 24.82
CA PHE A 186 -6.62 2.34 25.79
C PHE A 186 -6.19 0.87 25.83
N ARG A 187 -5.81 0.31 24.68
CA ARG A 187 -5.29 -1.07 24.59
C ARG A 187 -3.94 -1.24 25.28
N LYS A 188 -3.05 -0.26 25.13
CA LYS A 188 -1.75 -0.21 25.84
C LYS A 188 -1.86 0.37 27.26
N GLY A 189 -2.93 1.11 27.55
CA GLY A 189 -3.21 1.83 28.81
C GLY A 189 -3.59 0.96 30.01
N GLY A 190 -3.54 -0.37 29.89
CA GLY A 190 -3.42 -1.26 31.06
C GLY A 190 -2.06 -1.12 31.78
N GLN A 191 -1.09 -0.45 31.16
CA GLN A 191 0.11 0.07 31.77
C GLN A 191 0.14 1.59 31.58
N LEU A 192 0.50 2.33 32.63
CA LEU A 192 0.62 3.80 32.68
C LEU A 192 -0.65 4.57 33.07
N SER A 193 -1.05 4.34 34.33
CA SER A 193 -1.41 5.43 35.24
C SER A 193 -0.72 5.13 36.58
N PRO A 194 -0.08 6.08 37.27
CA PRO A 194 0.28 5.84 38.66
C PRO A 194 -1.02 5.54 39.40
N VAL A 195 -1.10 4.41 40.09
CA VAL A 195 -2.16 4.15 41.05
C VAL A 195 -2.11 5.31 42.04
N CYS A 196 -3.09 6.20 41.99
CA CYS A 196 -3.41 7.01 43.14
C CYS A 196 -3.93 6.05 44.20
N ASN A 197 -3.02 5.55 45.04
CA ASN A 197 -3.40 4.90 46.27
C ASN A 197 -4.28 5.92 47.01
N GLY A 198 -5.58 5.62 47.07
CA GLY A 198 -6.58 6.43 47.74
C GLY A 198 -6.28 6.49 49.22
N GLY A 199 -5.43 7.44 49.62
CA GLY A 199 -5.40 7.98 50.95
C GLY A 199 -6.44 9.08 51.05
N ILE A 200 -7.63 8.75 51.56
CA ILE A 200 -8.51 9.74 52.18
C ILE A 200 -7.68 10.46 53.22
N MET A 201 -7.45 11.76 53.05
CA MET A 201 -7.28 12.68 54.18
C MET A 201 -7.92 14.01 53.80
N THR A 202 -9.06 14.24 54.46
CA THR A 202 -9.81 15.50 54.52
C THR A 202 -8.92 16.75 54.65
N PRO A 203 -9.40 17.92 54.19
CA PRO A 203 -8.75 19.19 54.48
C PRO A 203 -8.68 19.42 56.00
N PRO A 204 -7.58 19.95 56.56
CA PRO A 204 -7.53 20.24 57.99
C PRO A 204 -8.50 21.38 58.33
N LYS A 205 -9.21 21.25 59.46
CA LYS A 205 -10.01 22.34 60.04
C LYS A 205 -9.09 23.46 60.51
N SER A 206 -9.35 24.64 59.98
CA SER A 206 -8.81 25.92 60.44
C SER A 206 -9.47 26.30 61.77
N THR A 207 -8.81 26.03 62.89
CA THR A 207 -8.93 26.78 64.16
C THR A 207 -7.94 26.20 65.17
N GLU A 208 -6.73 26.75 65.25
CA GLU A 208 -6.07 26.99 66.53
C GLU A 208 -4.89 27.96 66.34
N LYS A 209 -4.91 29.04 67.11
CA LYS A 209 -3.91 30.11 67.12
C LYS A 209 -2.99 29.82 68.31
N PRO A 210 -1.67 29.62 68.15
CA PRO A 210 -0.82 29.42 69.31
C PRO A 210 -0.73 30.72 70.10
N SER A 211 -1.17 30.67 71.35
CA SER A 211 -1.02 31.75 72.32
C SER A 211 0.45 31.81 72.73
N ILE A 212 1.16 32.81 72.22
CA ILE A 212 2.46 33.23 72.74
C ILE A 212 2.21 33.87 74.11
N LYS A 213 2.81 33.33 75.16
CA LYS A 213 2.98 34.04 76.44
C LYS A 213 4.41 33.85 76.96
N PRO A 214 4.93 34.87 77.66
CA PRO A 214 6.34 35.25 77.70
C PRO A 214 7.21 34.38 78.61
#